data_AF-A0A2P6NLW4-F1
#
_entry.id   AF-A0A2P6NLW4-F1
#
_cell.length_a   1.000
_cell.length_b   1.000
_cell.length_c   1.000
_cell.angle_alpha   90.00
_cell.angle_beta   90.00
_cell.angle_gamma   90.00
#
_symmetry.space_group_name_H-M   'P 1'
#
loop_
_entity.id
_entity.type
_entity.pdbx_description
1 polymer ?
#
loop_
_entity_poly.entity_id
_entity_poly.type
_entity_poly.pdbx_seq_one_letter_code
_entity_poly.pdbx_strand_id
1 'polypeptide(L)'
;MTSLTPVRTYSRRKIVSPPKLQIDEEEKENTENGWADSSQELSSQDDVNGSIDDFFLFDIEKRKLVKDEIKVKSDKRSIKPSSQPPLKKHKKNSPRMTSRTMKNLPSIMSDRTTLELSDQGNTSMMEDELRFLLEGLAVKKPVTARQKSAFNLVKLCQSEPLQVGQMLRSMDKFDSLIELLGQTSPSPSSPTHVMDSDLALAASSVLYYLVQEPQNTEYVTLQSIQLILTLCLYEDKEEKSDMKDKLLKLLGREREKGATSSLCMDSLSYIVSRLTGDRLNLLRSRIYSLKIIDRVVQLIEKSVNELKQCKEETGSLHYECEKLKMLFNLIDHVTYGEEGGKIIGKTLLGSILQHMDIVSEIIFEGEESHESIWSSLSAAQRAIINLTNNNSEISHLFTQLEGVPLLLKFLNNFPTQKDEHVFDVYIQTLALFINVVECHEHCQEAMQSPSHTLEYLYQIYQDRVVDGRVFAFEKSETEGNILASYINLLLALLCQEERCKEVMRHILSTDQIINIINVIQEFIMYQKAAGVLSPDVLHSLVNVIRGLNQSYIKQ
;
A
#
# COMPACT_ATOMS: atom_id res chain seq x y z
N MET A 1 -14.54 2.62 13.99
CA MET A 1 -14.17 3.81 13.21
C MET A 1 -12.82 3.51 12.56
N THR A 2 -12.86 2.82 11.43
CA THR A 2 -11.68 2.44 10.64
C THR A 2 -11.60 3.40 9.46
N SER A 3 -10.44 4.06 9.30
CA SER A 3 -10.17 5.01 8.24
C SER A 3 -9.97 4.28 6.92
N LEU A 4 -10.73 4.64 5.89
CA LEU A 4 -10.40 4.33 4.51
C LEU A 4 -9.01 4.94 4.21
N THR A 5 -8.02 4.09 3.93
CA THR A 5 -6.71 4.56 3.47
C THR A 5 -6.89 5.00 2.01
N PRO A 6 -6.77 6.30 1.67
CA PRO A 6 -6.88 6.72 0.28
C PRO A 6 -5.74 6.10 -0.52
N VAL A 7 -6.04 5.59 -1.72
CA VAL A 7 -5.03 5.32 -2.75
C VAL A 7 -4.31 6.64 -2.99
N ARG A 8 -3.07 6.71 -2.49
CA ARG A 8 -2.26 7.93 -2.46
C ARG A 8 -1.74 8.25 -3.86
N THR A 9 -2.44 9.05 -4.64
CA THR A 9 -1.88 9.70 -5.82
C THR A 9 -1.13 10.96 -5.40
N TYR A 10 0.20 10.91 -5.35
CA TYR A 10 1.03 12.09 -5.08
C TYR A 10 1.68 12.63 -6.34
N SER A 11 1.58 13.96 -6.49
CA SER A 11 2.07 14.74 -7.62
C SER A 11 3.56 15.03 -7.59
N ARG A 12 4.08 15.31 -8.78
CA ARG A 12 5.43 15.71 -9.18
C ARG A 12 5.98 16.89 -8.34
N ARG A 13 7.18 16.75 -7.76
CA ARG A 13 7.98 17.92 -7.32
C ARG A 13 8.77 18.44 -8.52
N LYS A 14 8.58 19.71 -8.86
CA LYS A 14 9.43 20.43 -9.84
C LYS A 14 10.87 20.47 -9.32
N ILE A 15 11.80 20.00 -10.16
CA ILE A 15 13.22 20.33 -10.05
C ILE A 15 13.36 21.81 -10.39
N VAL A 16 13.71 22.62 -9.40
CA VAL A 16 14.23 23.97 -9.63
C VAL A 16 15.64 23.80 -10.16
N SER A 17 15.91 24.26 -11.38
CA SER A 17 17.25 24.26 -11.96
C SER A 17 18.21 24.98 -11.00
N PRO A 18 19.43 24.44 -10.75
CA PRO A 18 20.40 25.13 -9.92
C PRO A 18 20.81 26.46 -10.59
N PRO A 19 21.14 27.50 -9.80
CA PRO A 19 21.63 28.76 -10.33
C PRO A 19 22.90 28.49 -11.15
N LYS A 20 22.92 29.04 -12.38
CA LYS A 20 24.12 29.02 -13.24
C LYS A 20 25.26 29.70 -12.49
N LEU A 21 26.28 28.92 -12.12
CA LEU A 21 27.59 29.44 -11.75
C LEU A 21 28.17 30.13 -13.00
N GLN A 22 28.32 31.45 -12.92
CA GLN A 22 29.18 32.20 -13.83
C GLN A 22 30.62 31.75 -13.55
N ILE A 23 31.20 31.03 -14.51
CA ILE A 23 32.63 30.82 -14.60
C ILE A 23 33.11 31.83 -15.64
N ASP A 24 33.94 32.76 -15.19
CA ASP A 24 34.74 33.63 -16.06
C ASP A 24 35.80 32.76 -16.75
N GLU A 25 35.71 32.62 -18.06
CA GLU A 25 36.85 32.21 -18.89
C GLU A 25 37.10 33.29 -19.95
N GLU A 26 38.21 33.98 -19.73
CA GLU A 26 38.89 34.88 -20.65
C GLU A 26 39.66 34.08 -21.73
N GLU A 27 39.69 34.69 -22.92
CA GLU A 27 40.67 34.55 -24.00
C GLU A 27 40.52 33.47 -25.11
N LYS A 28 40.18 34.00 -26.31
CA LYS A 28 40.85 33.85 -27.64
C LYS A 28 40.83 32.45 -28.30
N GLU A 29 40.64 32.25 -29.60
CA GLU A 29 40.79 33.09 -30.79
C GLU A 29 40.13 32.38 -31.99
N ASN A 30 39.58 33.16 -32.93
CA ASN A 30 39.45 32.95 -34.39
C ASN A 30 39.18 31.55 -34.98
N THR A 31 38.04 31.40 -35.67
CA THR A 31 38.03 31.28 -37.14
C THR A 31 36.63 31.45 -37.75
N GLU A 32 36.65 32.10 -38.92
CA GLU A 32 35.53 32.52 -39.75
C GLU A 32 34.76 31.38 -40.44
N ASN A 33 33.54 31.75 -40.87
CA ASN A 33 32.66 31.21 -41.94
C ASN A 33 31.28 30.85 -41.36
N GLY A 34 30.15 31.51 -41.67
CA GLY A 34 29.82 32.36 -42.81
C GLY A 34 28.85 31.65 -43.74
N TRP A 35 27.61 31.38 -43.32
CA TRP A 35 26.47 31.09 -44.21
C TRP A 35 25.18 31.75 -43.68
N ALA A 36 24.64 32.64 -44.52
CA ALA A 36 23.34 33.30 -44.49
C ALA A 36 22.22 32.25 -44.72
N ASP A 37 21.10 32.26 -43.99
CA ASP A 37 19.91 33.13 -44.08
C ASP A 37 18.72 32.37 -44.70
N SER A 38 17.50 32.78 -44.30
CA SER A 38 16.17 32.41 -44.81
C SER A 38 15.43 31.27 -44.09
N SER A 39 14.51 31.64 -43.18
CA SER A 39 13.09 31.22 -43.23
C SER A 39 12.29 31.95 -42.14
N GLN A 40 11.65 33.06 -42.54
CA GLN A 40 10.37 33.50 -41.95
C GLN A 40 9.26 32.63 -42.56
N GLU A 41 8.35 32.11 -41.73
CA GLU A 41 6.91 32.41 -41.81
C GLU A 41 6.08 31.54 -40.83
N LEU A 42 5.34 32.26 -39.98
CA LEU A 42 3.93 32.06 -39.60
C LEU A 42 3.41 30.64 -39.28
N SER A 43 3.13 30.39 -38.00
CA SER A 43 1.82 29.85 -37.62
C SER A 43 1.41 30.38 -36.25
N SER A 44 0.34 31.17 -36.25
CA SER A 44 -0.42 31.61 -35.08
C SER A 44 -1.00 30.38 -34.35
N GLN A 45 -0.47 30.08 -33.17
CA GLN A 45 -1.18 29.26 -32.18
C GLN A 45 -2.08 30.20 -31.38
N ASP A 46 -3.39 30.08 -31.60
CA ASP A 46 -4.40 30.64 -30.73
C ASP A 46 -4.33 29.91 -29.37
N ASP A 47 -3.72 30.57 -28.39
CA ASP A 47 -3.78 30.20 -26.98
C ASP A 47 -5.21 30.39 -26.46
N VAL A 48 -6.05 29.36 -26.63
CA VAL A 48 -7.30 29.22 -25.88
C VAL A 48 -6.97 28.74 -24.47
N ASN A 49 -6.42 29.65 -23.65
CA ASN A 49 -6.34 29.49 -22.20
C ASN A 49 -7.73 29.70 -21.58
N GLY A 50 -8.64 28.75 -21.80
CA GLY A 50 -9.84 28.62 -20.98
C GLY A 50 -9.43 28.10 -19.61
N SER A 51 -9.80 28.80 -18.53
CA SER A 51 -9.53 28.32 -17.18
C SER A 51 -10.21 26.96 -16.98
N ILE A 52 -9.52 26.01 -16.36
CA ILE A 52 -10.08 24.69 -16.02
C ILE A 52 -11.35 24.85 -15.17
N ASP A 53 -11.43 25.90 -14.35
CA ASP A 53 -12.63 26.21 -13.57
C ASP A 53 -13.82 26.65 -14.46
N ASP A 54 -13.58 27.29 -15.62
CA ASP A 54 -14.63 27.69 -16.56
C ASP A 54 -15.27 26.48 -17.25
N PHE A 55 -14.50 25.40 -17.48
CA PHE A 55 -15.00 24.15 -18.06
C PHE A 55 -16.07 23.48 -17.19
N PHE A 56 -15.91 23.52 -15.86
CA PHE A 56 -16.89 22.93 -14.93
C PHE A 56 -18.07 23.86 -14.63
N LEU A 57 -17.87 25.19 -14.66
CA LEU A 57 -18.95 26.17 -14.39
C LEU A 57 -20.04 26.16 -15.47
N PHE A 58 -19.66 26.00 -16.75
CA PHE A 58 -20.61 26.05 -17.87
C PHE A 58 -21.61 24.88 -17.88
N ASP A 59 -21.18 23.67 -17.47
CA ASP A 59 -22.04 22.48 -17.41
C ASP A 59 -22.97 22.46 -16.19
N ILE A 60 -22.54 23.04 -15.05
CA ILE A 60 -23.35 23.10 -13.83
C ILE A 60 -24.54 24.05 -14.00
N GLU A 61 -24.36 25.20 -14.66
CA GLU A 61 -25.47 26.13 -14.95
C GLU A 61 -26.50 25.51 -15.90
N LYS A 62 -26.05 24.76 -16.90
CA LYS A 62 -26.93 24.06 -17.85
C LYS A 62 -27.79 22.99 -17.16
N ARG A 63 -27.24 22.25 -16.18
CA ARG A 63 -27.97 21.24 -15.40
C ARG A 63 -28.99 21.84 -14.41
N LYS A 64 -28.79 23.09 -13.95
CA LYS A 64 -29.79 23.80 -13.13
C LYS A 64 -31.01 24.22 -13.96
N LEU A 65 -30.80 24.65 -15.20
CA LEU A 65 -31.88 25.05 -16.12
C LEU A 65 -32.83 23.90 -16.48
N VAL A 66 -32.35 22.65 -16.58
CA VAL A 66 -33.18 21.48 -16.92
C VAL A 66 -34.04 20.99 -15.74
N LYS A 67 -33.62 21.26 -14.49
CA LYS A 67 -34.38 20.83 -13.29
C LYS A 67 -35.59 21.72 -12.99
N ASP A 68 -35.63 22.94 -13.51
CA ASP A 68 -36.76 23.86 -13.30
C ASP A 68 -37.94 23.63 -14.26
N GLU A 69 -37.77 22.83 -15.32
CA GLU A 69 -38.85 22.51 -16.28
C GLU A 69 -39.67 21.25 -15.93
N ILE A 70 -39.27 20.44 -14.93
CA ILE A 70 -40.03 19.25 -14.51
C ILE A 70 -40.66 19.50 -13.13
N LYS A 71 -41.74 20.28 -13.11
CA LYS A 71 -42.73 20.28 -12.01
C LYS A 71 -44.09 19.87 -12.56
N VAL A 72 -44.34 18.56 -12.60
CA VAL A 72 -45.68 18.00 -12.81
C VAL A 72 -46.18 17.38 -11.51
N LYS A 73 -47.42 17.73 -11.20
CA LYS A 73 -48.21 17.46 -9.99
C LYS A 73 -48.29 15.97 -9.66
N SER A 74 -48.17 15.63 -8.37
CA SER A 74 -48.67 14.36 -7.84
C SER A 74 -49.46 14.56 -6.56
N ASP A 75 -50.70 14.09 -6.60
CA ASP A 75 -51.77 14.22 -5.61
C ASP A 75 -51.52 13.48 -4.30
N LYS A 76 -52.09 14.05 -3.23
CA LYS A 76 -52.18 13.49 -1.89
C LYS A 76 -53.13 12.29 -1.84
N ARG A 77 -52.68 11.14 -1.32
CA ARG A 77 -53.56 10.15 -0.69
C ARG A 77 -52.99 9.63 0.62
N SER A 78 -53.87 9.66 1.62
CA SER A 78 -53.73 9.22 3.01
C SER A 78 -54.03 7.73 3.17
N ILE A 79 -53.21 7.00 3.95
CA ILE A 79 -53.58 5.67 4.51
C ILE A 79 -53.14 5.58 5.98
N LYS A 80 -54.03 4.99 6.79
CA LYS A 80 -54.02 4.80 8.26
C LYS A 80 -52.97 3.78 8.75
N PRO A 81 -52.59 3.82 10.05
CA PRO A 81 -51.73 2.82 10.67
C PRO A 81 -52.49 1.59 11.20
N SER A 82 -51.85 0.42 11.09
CA SER A 82 -52.30 -0.90 11.56
C SER A 82 -51.57 -1.31 12.84
N SER A 83 -52.31 -1.97 13.72
CA SER A 83 -52.00 -2.45 15.06
C SER A 83 -51.24 -3.78 15.09
N GLN A 84 -50.34 -3.96 16.07
CA GLN A 84 -49.91 -5.27 16.56
C GLN A 84 -49.80 -5.33 18.11
N PRO A 85 -49.87 -6.53 18.73
CA PRO A 85 -50.31 -6.75 20.11
C PRO A 85 -49.17 -7.07 21.12
N PRO A 86 -49.46 -7.22 22.42
CA PRO A 86 -48.46 -7.19 23.49
C PRO A 86 -48.02 -8.57 23.99
N LEU A 87 -46.80 -8.67 24.53
CA LEU A 87 -46.32 -9.84 25.27
C LEU A 87 -45.91 -9.55 26.72
N LYS A 88 -46.05 -10.62 27.51
CA LYS A 88 -46.34 -10.71 28.94
C LYS A 88 -45.16 -10.43 29.89
N LYS A 89 -45.54 -10.08 31.12
CA LYS A 89 -44.75 -10.01 32.37
C LYS A 89 -44.27 -11.39 32.84
N HIS A 90 -43.10 -11.46 33.50
CA HIS A 90 -42.89 -12.30 34.68
C HIS A 90 -41.96 -11.63 35.72
N LYS A 91 -42.45 -11.69 36.97
CA LYS A 91 -41.87 -11.41 38.31
C LYS A 91 -40.69 -12.39 38.60
N LYS A 92 -39.71 -12.19 39.52
CA LYS A 92 -39.79 -11.79 40.95
C LYS A 92 -38.36 -11.81 41.58
N ASN A 93 -38.08 -10.85 42.50
CA ASN A 93 -37.38 -10.93 43.82
C ASN A 93 -35.92 -11.46 43.93
N SER A 94 -34.98 -10.99 44.78
CA SER A 94 -34.79 -10.02 45.91
C SER A 94 -33.30 -10.19 46.39
N PRO A 95 -32.75 -9.61 47.49
CA PRO A 95 -33.02 -8.38 48.24
C PRO A 95 -31.80 -7.45 48.41
N ARG A 96 -32.17 -6.26 48.90
CA ARG A 96 -31.41 -5.10 49.37
C ARG A 96 -30.85 -5.32 50.78
N MET A 97 -29.66 -4.78 51.07
CA MET A 97 -29.23 -4.40 52.42
C MET A 97 -28.59 -3.01 52.35
N THR A 98 -29.20 -2.08 53.08
CA THR A 98 -28.75 -0.70 53.28
C THR A 98 -28.31 -0.55 54.73
N SER A 99 -27.15 0.05 54.97
CA SER A 99 -26.93 0.89 56.14
C SER A 99 -25.92 1.98 55.82
N ARG A 100 -26.37 3.22 56.00
CA ARG A 100 -25.59 4.46 55.98
C ARG A 100 -24.59 4.47 57.14
N THR A 101 -23.48 5.20 57.02
CA THR A 101 -23.15 6.37 57.87
C THR A 101 -21.95 7.13 57.25
N MET A 102 -22.09 8.45 57.10
CA MET A 102 -21.06 9.35 56.57
C MET A 102 -19.91 9.57 57.55
N LYS A 103 -18.67 9.62 57.05
CA LYS A 103 -17.62 10.55 57.51
C LYS A 103 -16.81 11.05 56.30
N ASN A 104 -16.64 12.37 56.27
CA ASN A 104 -15.99 13.17 55.24
C ASN A 104 -14.45 13.08 55.31
N LEU A 105 -13.77 12.90 54.17
CA LEU A 105 -12.73 13.77 53.54
C LEU A 105 -11.94 12.97 52.47
N PRO A 106 -11.33 13.62 51.45
CA PRO A 106 -11.00 13.00 50.18
C PRO A 106 -9.67 12.22 50.22
N SER A 107 -9.74 10.89 50.09
CA SER A 107 -8.60 9.97 49.92
C SER A 107 -8.10 9.87 48.48
N ILE A 108 -8.36 10.86 47.63
CA ILE A 108 -8.03 10.79 46.19
C ILE A 108 -6.55 11.07 45.92
N MET A 109 -5.81 11.68 46.86
CA MET A 109 -4.36 11.88 46.70
C MET A 109 -3.52 10.68 47.15
N SER A 110 -3.94 9.90 48.15
CA SER A 110 -3.12 8.77 48.66
C SER A 110 -3.04 7.63 47.66
N ASP A 111 -4.14 7.31 46.98
CA ASP A 111 -4.22 6.21 46.02
C ASP A 111 -3.49 6.54 44.70
N ARG A 112 -3.40 7.83 44.35
CA ARG A 112 -2.56 8.28 43.23
C ARG A 112 -1.08 8.17 43.57
N THR A 113 -0.66 8.61 44.76
CA THR A 113 0.74 8.46 45.17
C THR A 113 1.17 7.00 45.34
N THR A 114 0.31 6.08 45.79
CA THR A 114 0.70 4.66 45.89
C THR A 114 0.76 3.97 44.53
N LEU A 115 -0.10 4.34 43.57
CA LEU A 115 -0.03 3.90 42.19
C LEU A 115 1.19 4.49 41.46
N GLU A 116 1.47 5.78 41.67
CA GLU A 116 2.65 6.47 41.12
C GLU A 116 3.96 5.95 41.73
N LEU A 117 3.97 5.58 43.02
CA LEU A 117 5.10 4.94 43.69
C LEU A 117 5.28 3.48 43.21
N SER A 118 4.20 2.75 42.90
CA SER A 118 4.31 1.43 42.27
C SER A 118 4.83 1.53 40.84
N ASP A 119 4.38 2.54 40.08
CA ASP A 119 4.82 2.78 38.70
C ASP A 119 6.29 3.25 38.67
N GLN A 120 6.71 4.09 39.63
CA GLN A 120 8.12 4.49 39.80
C GLN A 120 9.01 3.32 40.24
N GLY A 121 8.54 2.47 41.16
CA GLY A 121 9.26 1.27 41.58
C GLY A 121 9.45 0.28 40.43
N ASN A 122 8.40 0.05 39.64
CA ASN A 122 8.45 -0.79 38.46
C ASN A 122 9.40 -0.22 37.38
N THR A 123 9.42 1.10 37.20
CA THR A 123 10.33 1.77 36.26
C THR A 123 11.79 1.58 36.66
N SER A 124 12.13 1.72 37.95
CA SER A 124 13.50 1.50 38.44
C SER A 124 13.94 0.04 38.28
N MET A 125 13.04 -0.92 38.52
CA MET A 125 13.35 -2.34 38.33
C MET A 125 13.60 -2.68 36.86
N MET A 126 12.79 -2.15 35.95
CA MET A 126 13.00 -2.32 34.51
C MET A 126 14.31 -1.66 34.07
N GLU A 127 14.63 -0.47 34.58
CA GLU A 127 15.89 0.20 34.26
C GLU A 127 17.11 -0.64 34.67
N ASP A 128 17.11 -1.19 35.89
CA ASP A 128 18.19 -2.05 36.38
C ASP A 128 18.25 -3.38 35.61
N GLU A 129 17.11 -3.96 35.25
CA GLU A 129 17.04 -5.13 34.38
C GLU A 129 17.64 -4.83 33.00
N LEU A 130 17.27 -3.71 32.37
CA LEU A 130 17.83 -3.29 31.09
C LEU A 130 19.34 -3.07 31.17
N ARG A 131 19.85 -2.38 32.21
CA ARG A 131 21.30 -2.21 32.42
C ARG A 131 22.01 -3.56 32.51
N PHE A 132 21.46 -4.49 33.29
CA PHE A 132 22.01 -5.83 33.45
C PHE A 132 22.03 -6.61 32.13
N LEU A 133 20.94 -6.55 31.35
CA LEU A 133 20.85 -7.20 30.04
C LEU A 133 21.86 -6.59 29.05
N LEU A 134 21.98 -5.27 29.00
CA LEU A 134 22.94 -4.57 28.15
C LEU A 134 24.40 -4.91 28.53
N GLU A 135 24.73 -4.99 29.82
CA GLU A 135 26.06 -5.41 30.26
C GLU A 135 26.37 -6.86 29.85
N GLY A 136 25.37 -7.73 29.90
CA GLY A 136 25.47 -9.12 29.46
C GLY A 136 25.67 -9.28 27.94
N LEU A 137 25.25 -8.30 27.13
CA LEU A 137 25.46 -8.27 25.68
C LEU A 137 26.88 -7.83 25.26
N ALA A 138 27.66 -7.25 26.18
CA ALA A 138 29.00 -6.73 25.89
C ALA A 138 29.91 -7.79 25.25
N VAL A 139 30.71 -7.39 24.25
CA VAL A 139 31.61 -8.28 23.48
C VAL A 139 32.60 -9.05 24.36
N LYS A 140 32.98 -8.50 25.51
CA LYS A 140 33.88 -9.15 26.46
C LYS A 140 33.23 -10.34 27.19
N LYS A 141 31.90 -10.47 27.15
CA LYS A 141 31.18 -11.57 27.79
C LYS A 141 31.19 -12.82 26.89
N PRO A 142 31.18 -14.03 27.46
CA PRO A 142 31.06 -15.27 26.68
C PRO A 142 29.81 -15.29 25.80
N VAL A 143 29.87 -15.95 24.63
CA VAL A 143 28.74 -16.05 23.67
C VAL A 143 27.47 -16.55 24.35
N THR A 144 27.57 -17.54 25.23
CA THR A 144 26.43 -18.11 25.97
C THR A 144 25.78 -17.12 26.94
N ALA A 145 26.54 -16.19 27.51
CA ALA A 145 26.00 -15.11 28.34
C ALA A 145 25.28 -14.07 27.48
N ARG A 146 25.89 -13.68 26.36
CA ARG A 146 25.29 -12.74 25.39
C ARG A 146 23.99 -13.28 24.81
N GLN A 147 23.97 -14.54 24.41
CA GLN A 147 22.79 -15.27 23.94
C GLN A 147 21.65 -15.23 24.97
N LYS A 148 21.93 -15.54 26.25
CA LYS A 148 20.91 -15.49 27.31
C LYS A 148 20.40 -14.08 27.57
N SER A 149 21.29 -13.09 27.58
CA SER A 149 20.89 -11.68 27.73
C SER A 149 20.05 -11.20 26.55
N ALA A 150 20.41 -11.57 25.32
CA ALA A 150 19.63 -11.26 24.12
C ALA A 150 18.25 -11.93 24.19
N PHE A 151 18.18 -13.21 24.55
CA PHE A 151 16.93 -13.93 24.71
C PHE A 151 16.00 -13.30 25.76
N ASN A 152 16.54 -12.92 26.92
CA ASN A 152 15.75 -12.24 27.95
C ASN A 152 15.33 -10.84 27.51
N LEU A 153 16.17 -10.14 26.73
CA LEU A 153 15.79 -8.86 26.13
C LEU A 153 14.65 -9.03 25.11
N VAL A 154 14.65 -10.10 24.31
CA VAL A 154 13.53 -10.43 23.41
C VAL A 154 12.24 -10.61 24.22
N LYS A 155 12.28 -11.36 25.32
CA LYS A 155 11.10 -11.54 26.19
C LYS A 155 10.57 -10.22 26.73
N LEU A 156 11.47 -9.36 27.20
CA LEU A 156 11.12 -8.05 27.74
C LEU A 156 10.52 -7.14 26.65
N CYS A 157 11.10 -7.15 25.44
CA CYS A 157 10.56 -6.42 24.30
C CYS A 157 9.22 -6.99 23.81
N GLN A 158 9.00 -8.30 23.92
CA GLN A 158 7.72 -8.90 23.54
C GLN A 158 6.60 -8.49 24.51
N SER A 159 6.89 -8.44 25.81
CA SER A 159 5.89 -8.09 26.82
C SER A 159 5.58 -6.58 26.83
N GLU A 160 6.62 -5.75 26.72
CA GLU A 160 6.53 -4.30 26.98
C GLU A 160 7.38 -3.48 25.98
N PRO A 161 7.15 -3.59 24.65
CA PRO A 161 8.01 -3.00 23.63
C PRO A 161 8.09 -1.46 23.71
N LEU A 162 6.96 -0.82 24.06
CA LEU A 162 6.88 0.63 24.18
C LEU A 162 7.67 1.12 25.40
N GLN A 163 7.50 0.48 26.56
CA GLN A 163 8.20 0.83 27.79
C GLN A 163 9.71 0.60 27.65
N VAL A 164 10.12 -0.54 27.09
CA VAL A 164 11.54 -0.81 26.81
C VAL A 164 12.13 0.26 25.88
N GLY A 165 11.44 0.59 24.79
CA GLY A 165 11.86 1.66 23.88
C GLY A 165 11.98 3.02 24.59
N GLN A 166 11.01 3.38 25.44
CA GLN A 166 11.03 4.61 26.22
C GLN A 166 12.19 4.66 27.22
N MET A 167 12.48 3.55 27.91
CA MET A 167 13.57 3.46 28.88
C MET A 167 14.94 3.50 28.22
N LEU A 168 15.13 2.76 27.12
CA LEU A 168 16.37 2.83 26.34
C LEU A 168 16.66 4.25 25.86
N ARG A 169 15.62 5.06 25.59
CA ARG A 169 15.76 6.48 25.26
C ARG A 169 16.08 7.34 26.47
N SER A 170 15.34 7.20 27.58
CA SER A 170 15.57 8.03 28.77
C SER A 170 16.98 7.82 29.36
N MET A 171 17.54 6.62 29.18
CA MET A 171 18.89 6.26 29.60
C MET A 171 20.00 6.64 28.60
N ASP A 172 19.65 7.14 27.40
CA ASP A 172 20.58 7.35 26.28
C ASP A 172 21.37 6.07 25.92
N LYS A 173 20.65 4.94 25.84
CA LYS A 173 21.21 3.60 25.57
C LYS A 173 20.69 2.94 24.30
N PHE A 174 19.81 3.59 23.54
CA PHE A 174 19.28 3.01 22.31
C PHE A 174 20.41 2.72 21.30
N ASP A 175 21.27 3.70 20.99
CA ASP A 175 22.39 3.48 20.07
C ASP A 175 23.41 2.48 20.63
N SER A 176 23.65 2.49 21.95
CA SER A 176 24.49 1.47 22.60
C SER A 176 23.92 0.06 22.43
N LEU A 177 22.59 -0.11 22.53
CA LEU A 177 21.95 -1.41 22.26
C LEU A 177 22.19 -1.83 20.81
N ILE A 178 21.96 -0.93 19.85
CA ILE A 178 22.16 -1.21 18.42
C ILE A 178 23.61 -1.59 18.15
N GLU A 179 24.58 -0.90 18.76
CA GLU A 179 26.00 -1.22 18.65
C GLU A 179 26.29 -2.61 19.25
N LEU A 180 25.79 -2.91 20.44
CA LEU A 180 26.00 -4.20 21.12
C LEU A 180 25.40 -5.38 20.35
N LEU A 181 24.22 -5.19 19.76
CA LEU A 181 23.59 -6.14 18.84
C LEU A 181 24.36 -6.21 17.52
N GLY A 182 24.89 -5.10 17.01
CA GLY A 182 25.65 -5.04 15.75
C GLY A 182 27.05 -5.63 15.84
N GLN A 183 27.68 -5.59 17.01
CA GLN A 183 28.95 -6.27 17.32
C GLN A 183 28.83 -7.81 17.37
N THR A 184 27.67 -8.34 16.99
CA THR A 184 27.44 -9.77 16.72
C THR A 184 27.57 -10.08 15.23
N SER A 185 27.48 -9.06 14.37
CA SER A 185 27.56 -9.14 12.92
C SER A 185 28.99 -9.32 12.43
N PRO A 186 29.24 -10.11 11.35
CA PRO A 186 30.59 -10.23 10.79
C PRO A 186 31.07 -8.86 10.32
N SER A 187 32.11 -8.34 10.96
CA SER A 187 32.79 -7.16 10.44
C SER A 187 33.39 -7.52 9.07
N PRO A 188 33.15 -6.73 8.00
CA PRO A 188 33.68 -7.01 6.68
C PRO A 188 35.22 -7.06 6.64
N SER A 189 35.89 -6.49 7.65
CA SER A 189 37.34 -6.53 7.83
C SER A 189 37.88 -7.80 8.51
N SER A 190 37.04 -8.72 9.02
CA SER A 190 37.49 -9.94 9.68
C SER A 190 36.69 -11.18 9.23
N PRO A 191 37.15 -11.90 8.18
CA PRO A 191 36.42 -13.03 7.58
C PRO A 191 36.29 -14.28 8.49
N THR A 192 36.83 -14.24 9.70
CA THR A 192 36.77 -15.34 10.69
C THR A 192 35.64 -15.19 11.72
N HIS A 193 34.98 -14.03 11.81
CA HIS A 193 33.89 -13.83 12.77
C HIS A 193 32.57 -14.32 12.20
N VAL A 194 32.34 -15.63 12.24
CA VAL A 194 31.02 -16.23 11.99
C VAL A 194 30.08 -15.72 13.07
N MET A 195 29.03 -15.00 12.67
CA MET A 195 27.98 -14.58 13.59
C MET A 195 27.24 -15.80 14.13
N ASP A 196 26.99 -15.78 15.43
CA ASP A 196 26.24 -16.82 16.11
C ASP A 196 24.77 -16.77 15.69
N SER A 197 24.22 -17.89 15.20
CA SER A 197 22.88 -17.92 14.61
C SER A 197 21.78 -17.60 15.63
N ASP A 198 21.96 -18.01 16.89
CA ASP A 198 20.97 -17.75 17.94
C ASP A 198 20.97 -16.27 18.33
N LEU A 199 22.15 -15.68 18.38
CA LEU A 199 22.32 -14.26 18.67
C LEU A 199 21.81 -13.37 17.51
N ALA A 200 21.97 -13.81 16.26
CA ALA A 200 21.40 -13.13 15.10
C ALA A 200 19.87 -13.11 15.15
N LEU A 201 19.27 -14.28 15.44
CA LEU A 201 17.82 -14.40 15.60
C LEU A 201 17.31 -13.58 16.78
N ALA A 202 18.04 -13.55 17.91
CA ALA A 202 17.66 -12.72 19.04
C ALA A 202 17.77 -11.23 18.72
N ALA A 203 18.83 -10.80 18.02
CA ALA A 203 19.01 -9.41 17.59
C ALA A 203 17.91 -8.96 16.63
N SER A 204 17.57 -9.77 15.62
CA SER A 204 16.47 -9.46 14.70
C SER A 204 15.12 -9.40 15.43
N SER A 205 14.90 -10.27 16.41
CA SER A 205 13.69 -10.27 17.24
C SER A 205 13.56 -9.01 18.10
N VAL A 206 14.65 -8.57 18.74
CA VAL A 206 14.66 -7.30 19.52
C VAL A 206 14.34 -6.13 18.60
N LEU A 207 14.99 -6.07 17.43
CA LEU A 207 14.73 -5.01 16.46
C LEU A 207 13.28 -5.02 15.99
N TYR A 208 12.74 -6.19 15.65
CA TYR A 208 11.35 -6.37 15.24
C TYR A 208 10.36 -5.82 16.28
N TYR A 209 10.45 -6.24 17.54
CA TYR A 209 9.54 -5.75 18.58
C TYR A 209 9.69 -4.25 18.84
N LEU A 210 10.93 -3.75 18.85
CA LEU A 210 11.16 -2.33 19.07
C LEU A 210 10.60 -1.48 17.93
N VAL A 211 10.76 -1.89 16.67
CA VAL A 211 10.33 -1.06 15.54
C VAL A 211 8.83 -1.08 15.32
N GLN A 212 8.12 -2.13 15.73
CA GLN A 212 6.66 -2.24 15.56
C GLN A 212 5.88 -1.17 16.32
N GLU A 213 6.42 -0.64 17.41
CA GLU A 213 5.80 0.47 18.11
C GLU A 213 6.01 1.79 17.33
N PRO A 214 4.93 2.47 16.89
CA PRO A 214 5.05 3.69 16.09
C PRO A 214 5.92 4.77 16.74
N GLN A 215 5.84 4.88 18.07
CA GLN A 215 6.62 5.85 18.85
C GLN A 215 8.11 5.51 18.86
N ASN A 216 8.49 4.24 18.66
CA ASN A 216 9.89 3.83 18.60
C ASN A 216 10.46 4.00 17.18
N THR A 217 9.64 3.89 16.13
CA THR A 217 10.09 4.00 14.73
C THR A 217 10.72 5.36 14.41
N GLU A 218 10.27 6.44 15.06
CA GLU A 218 10.83 7.77 14.90
C GLU A 218 12.33 7.82 15.24
N TYR A 219 12.75 7.00 16.20
CA TYR A 219 14.10 6.91 16.75
C TYR A 219 14.99 5.87 16.08
N VAL A 220 14.48 5.17 15.06
CA VAL A 220 15.30 4.27 14.26
C VAL A 220 16.43 5.06 13.61
N THR A 221 17.65 4.81 14.06
CA THR A 221 18.85 5.49 13.58
C THR A 221 19.37 4.85 12.31
N LEU A 222 20.29 5.53 11.62
CA LEU A 222 20.96 4.96 10.44
C LEU A 222 21.71 3.67 10.80
N GLN A 223 22.23 3.56 12.03
CA GLN A 223 22.88 2.34 12.51
C GLN A 223 21.88 1.19 12.70
N SER A 224 20.68 1.46 13.23
CA SER A 224 19.62 0.45 13.34
C SER A 224 19.22 -0.07 11.97
N ILE A 225 19.05 0.83 11.01
CA ILE A 225 18.80 0.49 9.61
C ILE A 225 19.94 -0.37 9.06
N GLN A 226 21.19 0.06 9.21
CA GLN A 226 22.35 -0.68 8.71
C GLN A 226 22.42 -2.10 9.29
N LEU A 227 22.12 -2.25 10.58
CA LEU A 227 22.05 -3.56 11.23
C LEU A 227 20.92 -4.42 10.66
N ILE A 228 19.70 -3.89 10.52
CA ILE A 228 18.56 -4.59 9.91
C ILE A 228 18.92 -5.04 8.49
N LEU A 229 19.47 -4.14 7.67
CA LEU A 229 19.88 -4.43 6.30
C LEU A 229 20.97 -5.51 6.24
N THR A 230 21.89 -5.54 7.20
CA THR A 230 22.93 -6.58 7.30
C THR A 230 22.32 -7.93 7.69
N LEU A 231 21.37 -7.95 8.63
CA LEU A 231 20.68 -9.16 9.07
C LEU A 231 19.69 -9.69 8.03
N CYS A 232 19.12 -8.83 7.17
CA CYS A 232 18.34 -9.26 6.00
C CYS A 232 19.15 -10.19 5.07
N LEU A 233 20.47 -9.95 4.96
CA LEU A 233 21.38 -10.75 4.13
C LEU A 233 21.97 -11.96 4.88
N TYR A 234 21.63 -12.15 6.15
CA TYR A 234 22.12 -13.26 6.95
C TYR A 234 21.43 -14.57 6.55
N GLU A 235 22.23 -15.61 6.31
CA GLU A 235 21.74 -16.95 6.03
C GLU A 235 21.81 -17.80 7.29
N ASP A 236 20.64 -18.15 7.83
CA ASP A 236 20.55 -19.01 9.01
C ASP A 236 21.17 -20.38 8.72
N LYS A 237 22.08 -20.81 9.59
CA LYS A 237 22.60 -22.17 9.55
C LYS A 237 21.53 -23.15 10.00
N GLU A 238 21.44 -24.30 9.34
CA GLU A 238 20.60 -25.43 9.76
C GLU A 238 21.24 -26.19 10.94
N GLU A 239 21.55 -25.47 12.01
CA GLU A 239 22.02 -26.04 13.27
C GLU A 239 20.85 -26.13 14.25
N LYS A 240 20.68 -27.30 14.88
CA LYS A 240 19.69 -27.48 15.96
C LYS A 240 20.19 -26.80 17.22
N SER A 241 19.46 -25.81 17.70
CA SER A 241 19.72 -25.13 18.97
C SER A 241 18.45 -25.04 19.81
N ASP A 242 18.54 -25.45 21.08
CA ASP A 242 17.45 -25.30 22.06
C ASP A 242 17.07 -23.83 22.27
N MET A 243 18.03 -22.91 22.13
CA MET A 243 17.73 -21.47 22.21
C MET A 243 16.96 -21.00 20.97
N LYS A 244 17.35 -21.44 19.77
CA LYS A 244 16.61 -21.15 18.55
C LYS A 244 15.18 -21.66 18.63
N ASP A 245 14.96 -22.89 19.07
CA ASP A 245 13.62 -23.46 19.22
C ASP A 245 12.78 -22.65 20.22
N LYS A 246 13.38 -22.23 21.34
CA LYS A 246 12.72 -21.35 22.32
C LYS A 246 12.39 -19.98 21.75
N LEU A 247 13.27 -19.37 20.96
CA LEU A 247 13.03 -18.09 20.29
C LEU A 247 11.91 -18.22 19.27
N LEU A 248 11.96 -19.23 18.39
CA LEU A 248 10.92 -19.46 17.40
C LEU A 248 9.56 -19.73 18.04
N LYS A 249 9.53 -20.49 19.14
CA LYS A 249 8.30 -20.69 19.91
C LYS A 249 7.78 -19.40 20.54
N LEU A 250 8.67 -18.57 21.08
CA LEU A 250 8.32 -17.26 21.65
C LEU A 250 7.70 -16.35 20.59
N LEU A 251 8.22 -16.41 19.36
CA LEU A 251 7.76 -15.64 18.20
C LEU A 251 6.51 -16.24 17.51
N GLY A 252 6.11 -17.47 17.85
CA GLY A 252 5.06 -18.20 17.14
C GLY A 252 5.47 -18.68 15.73
N ARG A 253 6.77 -18.83 15.46
CA ARG A 253 7.38 -19.12 14.14
C ARG A 253 8.11 -20.47 14.09
N GLU A 254 7.58 -21.49 14.76
CA GLU A 254 8.24 -22.81 14.93
C GLU A 254 8.61 -23.52 13.61
N ARG A 255 7.99 -23.14 12.47
CA ARG A 255 8.20 -23.77 11.15
C ARG A 255 9.02 -22.93 10.18
N GLU A 256 9.45 -21.73 10.57
CA GLU A 256 10.08 -20.79 9.65
C GLU A 256 11.57 -21.07 9.45
N LYS A 257 11.94 -21.44 8.23
CA LYS A 257 13.35 -21.43 7.79
C LYS A 257 13.75 -19.99 7.45
N GLY A 258 14.91 -19.55 7.93
CA GLY A 258 15.40 -18.18 7.66
C GLY A 258 14.73 -17.10 8.50
N ALA A 259 14.27 -17.45 9.72
CA ALA A 259 13.54 -16.55 10.61
C ALA A 259 14.29 -15.25 10.90
N THR A 260 15.63 -15.26 10.93
CA THR A 260 16.41 -14.03 11.13
C THR A 260 16.16 -13.02 10.01
N SER A 261 16.33 -13.47 8.77
CA SER A 261 16.13 -12.64 7.58
C SER A 261 14.68 -12.17 7.48
N SER A 262 13.72 -13.07 7.73
CA SER A 262 12.29 -12.77 7.70
C SER A 262 11.88 -11.68 8.69
N LEU A 263 12.28 -11.78 9.96
CA LEU A 263 12.00 -10.75 10.97
C LEU A 263 12.61 -9.39 10.61
N CYS A 264 13.78 -9.39 9.98
CA CYS A 264 14.40 -8.16 9.50
C CYS A 264 13.65 -7.57 8.29
N MET A 265 13.11 -8.40 7.40
CA MET A 265 12.24 -7.92 6.31
C MET A 265 10.92 -7.35 6.85
N ASP A 266 10.33 -7.96 7.88
CA ASP A 266 9.16 -7.41 8.57
C ASP A 266 9.48 -6.04 9.19
N SER A 267 10.61 -5.98 9.90
CA SER A 267 11.10 -4.75 10.52
C SER A 267 11.29 -3.65 9.47
N LEU A 268 11.91 -4.00 8.35
CA LEU A 268 12.17 -3.09 7.24
C LEU A 268 10.87 -2.62 6.59
N SER A 269 9.95 -3.53 6.28
CA SER A 269 8.63 -3.22 5.73
C SER A 269 7.89 -2.22 6.62
N TYR A 270 7.91 -2.44 7.94
CA TYR A 270 7.31 -1.53 8.90
C TYR A 270 7.99 -0.15 8.89
N ILE A 271 9.32 -0.10 8.96
CA ILE A 271 10.08 1.18 8.93
C ILE A 271 9.77 1.96 7.65
N VAL A 272 9.84 1.32 6.49
CA VAL A 272 9.64 1.99 5.19
C VAL A 272 8.20 2.52 5.08
N SER A 273 7.20 1.82 5.63
CA SER A 273 5.81 2.29 5.64
C SER A 273 5.56 3.58 6.46
N ARG A 274 6.46 3.87 7.42
CA ARG A 274 6.34 4.99 8.36
C ARG A 274 7.23 6.18 8.00
N LEU A 275 8.39 5.92 7.40
CA LEU A 275 9.29 6.99 6.98
C LEU A 275 8.70 7.79 5.83
N THR A 276 8.98 9.09 5.80
CA THR A 276 8.57 10.01 4.73
C THR A 276 9.72 10.94 4.37
N GLY A 277 9.62 11.59 3.19
CA GLY A 277 10.59 12.58 2.75
C GLY A 277 12.02 12.04 2.60
N ASP A 278 13.01 12.83 3.02
CA ASP A 278 14.43 12.55 2.76
C ASP A 278 14.93 11.30 3.49
N ARG A 279 14.39 10.97 4.67
CA ARG A 279 14.73 9.75 5.41
C ARG A 279 14.35 8.49 4.64
N LEU A 280 13.17 8.50 4.01
CA LEU A 280 12.70 7.40 3.18
C LEU A 280 13.58 7.25 1.93
N ASN A 281 13.91 8.36 1.27
CA ASN A 281 14.77 8.35 0.09
C ASN A 281 16.19 7.83 0.40
N LEU A 282 16.77 8.23 1.54
CA LEU A 282 18.05 7.71 2.01
C LEU A 282 17.98 6.19 2.25
N LEU A 283 16.92 5.71 2.90
CA LEU A 283 16.72 4.28 3.13
C LEU A 283 16.59 3.51 1.82
N ARG A 284 15.79 4.00 0.86
CA ARG A 284 15.66 3.38 -0.47
C ARG A 284 17.00 3.29 -1.18
N SER A 285 17.76 4.38 -1.24
CA SER A 285 19.09 4.40 -1.83
C SER A 285 20.01 3.34 -1.21
N ARG A 286 19.95 3.15 0.12
CA ARG A 286 20.71 2.11 0.81
C ARG A 286 20.25 0.70 0.47
N ILE A 287 18.94 0.44 0.48
CA ILE A 287 18.35 -0.84 0.06
C ILE A 287 18.80 -1.23 -1.34
N TYR A 288 18.83 -0.27 -2.28
CA TYR A 288 19.33 -0.49 -3.64
C TYR A 288 20.84 -0.74 -3.67
N SER A 289 21.65 0.10 -3.00
CA SER A 289 23.11 -0.04 -2.99
C SER A 289 23.60 -1.37 -2.42
N LEU A 290 22.84 -1.95 -1.47
CA LEU A 290 23.15 -3.22 -0.82
C LEU A 290 22.53 -4.44 -1.53
N LYS A 291 21.87 -4.24 -2.68
CA LYS A 291 21.19 -5.31 -3.45
C LYS A 291 20.19 -6.11 -2.63
N ILE A 292 19.54 -5.46 -1.66
CA ILE A 292 18.53 -6.12 -0.82
C ILE A 292 17.28 -6.45 -1.63
N ILE A 293 16.96 -5.62 -2.63
CA ILE A 293 15.88 -5.93 -3.58
C ILE A 293 16.12 -7.26 -4.28
N ASP A 294 17.34 -7.55 -4.76
CA ASP A 294 17.65 -8.82 -5.42
C ASP A 294 17.33 -10.01 -4.50
N ARG A 295 17.64 -9.88 -3.21
CA ARG A 295 17.31 -10.91 -2.20
C ARG A 295 15.80 -11.01 -1.96
N VAL A 296 15.09 -9.89 -1.86
CA VAL A 296 13.62 -9.86 -1.73
C VAL A 296 12.96 -10.53 -2.93
N VAL A 297 13.44 -10.28 -4.15
CA VAL A 297 12.95 -10.92 -5.38
C VAL A 297 13.16 -12.44 -5.32
N GLN A 298 14.34 -12.92 -4.91
CA GLN A 298 14.59 -14.35 -4.73
C GLN A 298 13.67 -14.99 -3.69
N LEU A 299 13.40 -14.28 -2.58
CA LEU A 299 12.48 -14.75 -1.55
C LEU A 299 11.04 -14.81 -2.05
N ILE A 300 10.60 -13.82 -2.81
CA ILE A 300 9.29 -13.82 -3.48
C ILE A 300 9.19 -15.03 -4.42
N GLU A 301 10.15 -15.22 -5.32
CA GLU A 301 10.17 -16.34 -6.26
C GLU A 301 10.09 -17.68 -5.53
N LYS A 302 10.90 -17.85 -4.48
CA LYS A 302 10.87 -19.05 -3.64
C LYS A 302 9.51 -19.25 -2.98
N SER A 303 8.95 -18.22 -2.34
CA SER A 303 7.65 -18.29 -1.67
C SER A 303 6.50 -18.57 -2.62
N VAL A 304 6.52 -18.03 -3.84
CA VAL A 304 5.49 -18.33 -4.85
C VAL A 304 5.56 -19.79 -5.30
N ASN A 305 6.77 -20.34 -5.41
CA ASN A 305 6.95 -21.76 -5.70
C ASN A 305 6.51 -22.67 -4.54
N GLU A 306 6.75 -22.25 -3.28
CA GLU A 306 6.25 -22.95 -2.08
C GLU A 306 4.72 -22.88 -2.00
N LEU A 307 4.12 -21.70 -2.26
CA LEU A 307 2.67 -21.50 -2.31
C LEU A 307 1.99 -22.44 -3.31
N LYS A 308 2.60 -22.64 -4.49
CA LYS A 308 2.10 -23.57 -5.51
C LYS A 308 2.05 -25.01 -5.02
N GLN A 309 3.00 -25.42 -4.17
CA GLN A 309 3.05 -26.78 -3.62
C GLN A 309 2.08 -26.96 -2.46
N CYS A 310 1.75 -25.89 -1.74
CA CYS A 310 0.94 -25.92 -0.53
C CYS A 310 -0.53 -25.51 -0.73
N LYS A 311 -1.03 -25.44 -1.97
CA LYS A 311 -2.42 -25.02 -2.28
C LYS A 311 -3.48 -25.81 -1.48
N GLU A 312 -3.19 -27.07 -1.14
CA GLU A 312 -4.12 -27.96 -0.40
C GLU A 312 -3.92 -27.96 1.13
N GLU A 313 -2.84 -27.37 1.65
CA GLU A 313 -2.51 -27.36 3.08
C GLU A 313 -2.82 -25.99 3.71
N THR A 314 -4.05 -25.80 4.22
CA THR A 314 -4.58 -24.50 4.68
C THR A 314 -3.61 -23.72 5.60
N GLY A 315 -2.96 -24.39 6.55
CA GLY A 315 -2.01 -23.75 7.47
C GLY A 315 -0.72 -23.26 6.79
N SER A 316 -0.23 -23.99 5.80
CA SER A 316 0.96 -23.60 5.02
C SER A 316 0.61 -22.49 4.02
N LEU A 317 -0.59 -22.55 3.42
CA LEU A 317 -1.12 -21.52 2.52
C LEU A 317 -1.20 -20.15 3.21
N HIS A 318 -1.81 -20.07 4.39
CA HIS A 318 -1.94 -18.81 5.15
C HIS A 318 -0.57 -18.20 5.46
N TYR A 319 0.36 -19.05 5.90
CA TYR A 319 1.72 -18.65 6.24
C TYR A 319 2.47 -18.05 5.03
N GLU A 320 2.45 -18.72 3.87
CA GLU A 320 3.11 -18.20 2.67
C GLU A 320 2.42 -16.93 2.13
N CYS A 321 1.09 -16.80 2.27
CA CYS A 321 0.39 -15.56 1.91
C CYS A 321 0.82 -14.36 2.78
N GLU A 322 0.90 -14.51 4.11
CA GLU A 322 1.35 -13.42 4.98
C GLU A 322 2.82 -13.04 4.71
N LYS A 323 3.68 -14.03 4.44
CA LYS A 323 5.07 -13.81 4.04
C LYS A 323 5.15 -13.04 2.70
N LEU A 324 4.39 -13.46 1.69
CA LEU A 324 4.34 -12.77 0.40
C LEU A 324 3.78 -11.35 0.51
N LYS A 325 2.71 -11.15 1.27
CA LYS A 325 2.14 -9.82 1.58
C LYS A 325 3.20 -8.88 2.14
N MET A 326 3.99 -9.33 3.11
CA MET A 326 5.08 -8.53 3.68
C MET A 326 6.13 -8.15 2.64
N LEU A 327 6.58 -9.11 1.84
CA LEU A 327 7.57 -8.89 0.78
C LEU A 327 7.03 -7.93 -0.28
N PHE A 328 5.77 -8.06 -0.68
CA PHE A 328 5.13 -7.15 -1.63
C PHE A 328 4.95 -5.74 -1.06
N ASN A 329 4.60 -5.59 0.22
CA ASN A 329 4.56 -4.26 0.87
C ASN A 329 5.93 -3.59 0.87
N LEU A 330 7.00 -4.36 1.08
CA LEU A 330 8.36 -3.84 1.00
C LEU A 330 8.68 -3.36 -0.43
N ILE A 331 8.31 -4.15 -1.45
CA ILE A 331 8.44 -3.74 -2.86
C ILE A 331 7.62 -2.46 -3.11
N ASP A 332 6.31 -2.46 -2.81
CA ASP A 332 5.38 -1.33 -2.93
C ASP A 332 5.99 -0.04 -2.38
N HIS A 333 6.56 -0.09 -1.17
CA HIS A 333 7.12 1.08 -0.53
C HIS A 333 8.51 1.48 -1.02
N VAL A 334 9.36 0.54 -1.45
CA VAL A 334 10.72 0.87 -1.90
C VAL A 334 10.72 1.36 -3.34
N THR A 335 9.83 0.82 -4.18
CA THR A 335 9.83 1.07 -5.64
C THR A 335 9.05 2.29 -6.07
N TYR A 336 8.38 2.95 -5.14
CA TYR A 336 7.61 4.15 -5.42
C TYR A 336 8.52 5.30 -5.91
N GLY A 337 8.39 5.66 -7.19
CA GLY A 337 9.11 6.75 -7.86
C GLY A 337 9.95 6.28 -9.06
N GLU A 338 10.52 7.23 -9.82
CA GLU A 338 11.19 6.96 -11.11
C GLU A 338 12.40 6.00 -11.02
N GLU A 339 13.09 5.94 -9.87
CA GLU A 339 14.26 5.07 -9.71
C GLU A 339 13.87 3.60 -9.45
N GLY A 340 12.71 3.35 -8.87
CA GLY A 340 12.31 2.01 -8.46
C GLY A 340 11.95 1.08 -9.62
N GLY A 341 11.45 1.66 -10.72
CA GLY A 341 11.10 0.93 -11.93
C GLY A 341 12.31 0.36 -12.70
N LYS A 342 13.50 0.96 -12.53
CA LYS A 342 14.71 0.56 -13.28
C LYS A 342 15.41 -0.69 -12.75
N ILE A 343 15.13 -1.05 -11.50
CA ILE A 343 15.85 -2.12 -10.78
C ILE A 343 15.06 -3.44 -10.82
N ILE A 344 13.85 -3.41 -11.39
CA ILE A 344 12.92 -4.54 -11.32
C ILE A 344 12.76 -5.20 -12.67
N GLY A 345 13.20 -6.47 -12.72
CA GLY A 345 13.22 -7.27 -13.93
C GLY A 345 12.02 -8.21 -14.08
N LYS A 346 12.05 -8.91 -15.22
CA LYS A 346 11.11 -9.97 -15.62
C LYS A 346 10.83 -11.02 -14.53
N THR A 347 11.84 -11.35 -13.71
CA THR A 347 11.70 -12.33 -12.63
C THR A 347 10.68 -11.90 -11.59
N LEU A 348 10.80 -10.67 -11.04
CA LEU A 348 9.86 -10.20 -10.02
C LEU A 348 8.44 -10.13 -10.57
N LEU A 349 8.28 -9.51 -11.75
CA LEU A 349 6.95 -9.35 -12.34
C LEU A 349 6.31 -10.70 -12.66
N GLY A 350 7.09 -11.65 -13.19
CA GLY A 350 6.66 -13.02 -13.41
C GLY A 350 6.23 -13.72 -12.13
N SER A 351 6.99 -13.58 -11.03
CA SER A 351 6.61 -14.16 -9.73
C SER A 351 5.34 -13.52 -9.15
N ILE A 352 5.16 -12.20 -9.26
CA ILE A 352 3.92 -11.55 -8.78
C ILE A 352 2.72 -12.02 -9.61
N LEU A 353 2.84 -12.08 -10.94
CA LEU A 353 1.77 -12.57 -11.81
C LEU A 353 1.41 -14.03 -11.51
N GLN A 354 2.41 -14.89 -11.31
CA GLN A 354 2.20 -16.29 -10.91
C GLN A 354 1.49 -16.38 -9.55
N HIS A 355 1.87 -15.56 -8.57
CA HIS A 355 1.16 -15.48 -7.29
C HIS A 355 -0.30 -15.09 -7.47
N MET A 356 -0.54 -14.02 -8.23
CA MET A 356 -1.89 -13.54 -8.53
C MET A 356 -2.73 -14.64 -9.18
N ASP A 357 -2.18 -15.38 -10.14
CA ASP A 357 -2.90 -16.48 -10.78
C ASP A 357 -3.26 -17.61 -9.80
N ILE A 358 -2.29 -18.07 -9.00
CA ILE A 358 -2.53 -19.11 -7.96
C ILE A 358 -3.61 -18.66 -6.98
N VAL A 359 -3.49 -17.45 -6.44
CA VAL A 359 -4.45 -16.91 -5.48
C VAL A 359 -5.83 -16.72 -6.11
N SER A 360 -5.89 -16.30 -7.38
CA SER A 360 -7.15 -16.17 -8.11
C SER A 360 -7.92 -17.48 -8.15
N GLU A 361 -7.24 -18.59 -8.44
CA GLU A 361 -7.87 -19.91 -8.50
C GLU A 361 -8.46 -20.30 -7.14
N ILE A 362 -7.70 -20.09 -6.06
CA ILE A 362 -8.16 -20.39 -4.69
C ILE A 362 -9.41 -19.58 -4.35
N ILE A 363 -9.42 -18.29 -4.68
CA ILE A 363 -10.56 -17.39 -4.45
C ILE A 363 -11.78 -17.85 -5.27
N PHE A 364 -11.60 -18.23 -6.54
CA PHE A 364 -12.70 -18.61 -7.44
C PHE A 364 -13.25 -20.01 -7.15
N GLU A 365 -12.47 -20.90 -6.56
CA GLU A 365 -12.92 -22.22 -6.10
C GLU A 365 -13.93 -22.13 -4.93
N GLY A 366 -14.12 -20.94 -4.35
CA GLY A 366 -15.23 -20.65 -3.44
C GLY A 366 -15.05 -21.17 -2.01
N GLU A 367 -13.83 -21.55 -1.64
CA GLU A 367 -13.49 -21.75 -0.22
C GLU A 367 -13.59 -20.41 0.52
N GLU A 368 -13.99 -20.43 1.81
CA GLU A 368 -13.93 -19.25 2.67
C GLU A 368 -12.49 -18.72 2.66
N SER A 369 -12.26 -17.70 1.84
CA SER A 369 -10.92 -17.21 1.56
C SER A 369 -10.46 -16.39 2.77
N HIS A 370 -9.44 -16.91 3.45
CA HIS A 370 -8.84 -16.24 4.59
C HIS A 370 -8.37 -14.82 4.22
N GLU A 371 -8.48 -13.89 5.18
CA GLU A 371 -8.04 -12.48 5.05
C GLU A 371 -6.61 -12.33 4.51
N SER A 372 -5.71 -13.28 4.82
CA SER A 372 -4.33 -13.30 4.31
C SER A 372 -4.25 -13.41 2.80
N ILE A 373 -5.13 -14.21 2.19
CA ILE A 373 -5.14 -14.47 0.75
C ILE A 373 -5.47 -13.14 0.05
N TRP A 374 -6.56 -12.50 0.44
CA TRP A 374 -6.95 -11.17 -0.05
C TRP A 374 -5.88 -10.10 0.22
N SER A 375 -5.31 -10.09 1.42
CA SER A 375 -4.28 -9.12 1.80
C SER A 375 -3.00 -9.26 0.97
N SER A 376 -2.59 -10.49 0.68
CA SER A 376 -1.42 -10.78 -0.16
C SER A 376 -1.65 -10.39 -1.61
N LEU A 377 -2.83 -10.70 -2.16
CA LEU A 377 -3.24 -10.27 -3.50
C LEU A 377 -3.29 -8.73 -3.60
N SER A 378 -3.86 -8.06 -2.60
CA SER A 378 -3.92 -6.59 -2.54
C SER A 378 -2.52 -5.96 -2.48
N ALA A 379 -1.60 -6.55 -1.71
CA ALA A 379 -0.21 -6.08 -1.67
C ALA A 379 0.51 -6.31 -3.01
N ALA A 380 0.29 -7.46 -3.66
CA ALA A 380 0.81 -7.78 -4.99
C ALA A 380 0.34 -6.77 -6.06
N GLN A 381 -0.96 -6.48 -6.09
CA GLN A 381 -1.53 -5.52 -7.03
C GLN A 381 -1.02 -4.10 -6.79
N ARG A 382 -0.94 -3.63 -5.54
CA ARG A 382 -0.32 -2.33 -5.22
C ARG A 382 1.13 -2.24 -5.67
N ALA A 383 1.91 -3.29 -5.45
CA ALA A 383 3.28 -3.35 -5.94
C ALA A 383 3.34 -3.20 -7.46
N ILE A 384 2.51 -3.93 -8.23
CA ILE A 384 2.50 -3.79 -9.70
C ILE A 384 1.99 -2.42 -10.14
N ILE A 385 0.94 -1.88 -9.52
CA ILE A 385 0.43 -0.53 -9.82
C ILE A 385 1.56 0.49 -9.71
N ASN A 386 2.36 0.44 -8.64
CA ASN A 386 3.50 1.34 -8.48
C ASN A 386 4.59 1.10 -9.54
N LEU A 387 4.81 -0.15 -9.94
CA LEU A 387 5.82 -0.50 -10.93
C LEU A 387 5.44 -0.10 -12.36
N THR A 388 4.15 -0.12 -12.70
CA THR A 388 3.61 0.25 -14.01
C THR A 388 3.29 1.74 -14.14
N ASN A 389 3.08 2.43 -13.02
CA ASN A 389 2.75 3.85 -13.00
C ASN A 389 3.85 4.70 -13.66
N ASN A 390 3.53 5.34 -14.80
CA ASN A 390 4.45 6.11 -15.64
C ASN A 390 5.70 5.32 -16.10
N ASN A 391 5.60 3.99 -16.21
CA ASN A 391 6.71 3.15 -16.63
C ASN A 391 6.27 2.23 -17.78
N SER A 392 6.40 2.75 -19.00
CA SER A 392 5.99 2.04 -20.21
C SER A 392 6.76 0.73 -20.44
N GLU A 393 8.02 0.65 -20.01
CA GLU A 393 8.83 -0.57 -20.13
C GLU A 393 8.26 -1.71 -19.26
N ILE A 394 7.90 -1.41 -18.01
CA ILE A 394 7.31 -2.40 -17.12
C ILE A 394 5.87 -2.74 -17.54
N SER A 395 5.08 -1.76 -17.99
CA SER A 395 3.74 -2.01 -18.56
C SER A 395 3.81 -2.89 -19.82
N HIS A 396 4.83 -2.69 -20.66
CA HIS A 396 5.11 -3.58 -21.79
C HIS A 396 5.42 -5.00 -21.33
N LEU A 397 6.34 -5.13 -20.37
CA LEU A 397 6.75 -6.42 -19.84
C LEU A 397 5.59 -7.16 -19.15
N PHE A 398 4.73 -6.44 -18.43
CA PHE A 398 3.49 -6.97 -17.85
C PHE A 398 2.61 -7.61 -18.92
N THR A 399 2.48 -6.93 -20.05
CA THR A 399 1.71 -7.40 -21.20
C THR A 399 2.33 -8.65 -21.83
N GLN A 400 3.65 -8.68 -22.01
CA GLN A 400 4.39 -9.84 -22.53
C GLN A 400 4.29 -11.08 -21.63
N LEU A 401 4.02 -10.89 -20.34
CA LEU A 401 3.91 -11.96 -19.34
C LEU A 401 2.45 -12.39 -19.12
N GLU A 402 1.56 -12.16 -20.09
CA GLU A 402 0.14 -12.53 -20.00
C GLU A 402 -0.61 -11.85 -18.83
N GLY A 403 -0.13 -10.69 -18.38
CA GLY A 403 -0.76 -9.96 -17.28
C GLY A 403 -2.16 -9.44 -17.62
N VAL A 404 -2.40 -9.01 -18.86
CA VAL A 404 -3.73 -8.49 -19.29
C VAL A 404 -4.81 -9.59 -19.26
N PRO A 405 -4.60 -10.78 -19.85
CA PRO A 405 -5.53 -11.90 -19.69
C PRO A 405 -5.83 -12.25 -18.23
N LEU A 406 -4.82 -12.17 -17.34
CA LEU A 406 -5.03 -12.42 -15.92
C LEU A 406 -5.94 -11.36 -15.27
N LEU A 407 -5.77 -10.07 -15.58
CA LEU A 407 -6.68 -9.01 -15.11
C LEU A 407 -8.12 -9.24 -15.58
N LEU A 408 -8.29 -9.66 -16.84
CA LEU A 408 -9.61 -10.00 -17.37
C LEU A 408 -10.21 -11.21 -16.66
N LYS A 409 -9.41 -12.26 -16.40
CA LYS A 409 -9.83 -13.42 -15.58
C LYS A 409 -10.29 -12.96 -14.20
N PHE A 410 -9.61 -12.00 -13.57
CA PHE A 410 -10.05 -11.42 -12.29
C PHE A 410 -11.39 -10.72 -12.43
N LEU A 411 -11.50 -9.75 -13.34
CA LEU A 411 -12.74 -8.99 -13.56
C LEU A 411 -13.94 -9.91 -13.85
N ASN A 412 -13.70 -11.00 -14.61
CA ASN A 412 -14.67 -12.03 -14.99
C ASN A 412 -15.22 -12.83 -13.82
N ASN A 413 -14.35 -13.21 -12.88
CA ASN A 413 -14.66 -14.18 -11.84
C ASN A 413 -14.75 -13.55 -10.45
N PHE A 414 -14.69 -12.22 -10.36
CA PHE A 414 -14.75 -11.53 -9.08
C PHE A 414 -16.03 -11.90 -8.32
N PRO A 415 -15.92 -12.37 -7.06
CA PRO A 415 -17.08 -12.74 -6.28
C PRO A 415 -18.05 -11.55 -6.14
N THR A 416 -19.34 -11.82 -6.26
CA THR A 416 -20.42 -10.83 -6.07
C THR A 416 -20.75 -10.58 -4.61
N GLN A 417 -20.11 -11.31 -3.69
CA GLN A 417 -20.31 -11.16 -2.25
C GLN A 417 -19.79 -9.80 -1.77
N LYS A 418 -20.54 -9.19 -0.84
CA LYS A 418 -20.18 -7.90 -0.22
C LYS A 418 -19.12 -8.12 0.86
N ASP A 419 -17.87 -8.25 0.44
CA ASP A 419 -16.70 -8.21 1.33
C ASP A 419 -15.91 -6.92 1.04
N GLU A 420 -15.43 -6.26 2.09
CA GLU A 420 -14.62 -5.05 1.99
C GLU A 420 -13.32 -5.29 1.21
N HIS A 421 -12.72 -6.47 1.37
CA HIS A 421 -11.51 -6.85 0.64
C HIS A 421 -11.76 -7.02 -0.86
N VAL A 422 -12.94 -7.52 -1.23
CA VAL A 422 -13.32 -7.71 -2.63
C VAL A 422 -13.37 -6.36 -3.35
N PHE A 423 -13.94 -5.33 -2.72
CA PHE A 423 -14.00 -3.99 -3.29
C PHE A 423 -12.60 -3.43 -3.56
N ASP A 424 -11.71 -3.47 -2.57
CA ASP A 424 -10.35 -2.92 -2.69
C ASP A 424 -9.54 -3.59 -3.82
N VAL A 425 -9.56 -4.92 -3.89
CA VAL A 425 -8.86 -5.67 -4.94
C VAL A 425 -9.50 -5.41 -6.31
N TYR A 426 -10.83 -5.23 -6.38
CA TYR A 426 -11.48 -4.89 -7.66
C TYR A 426 -11.01 -3.52 -8.17
N ILE A 427 -10.99 -2.50 -7.30
CA ILE A 427 -10.50 -1.17 -7.65
C ILE A 427 -9.02 -1.22 -8.05
N GLN A 428 -8.18 -1.95 -7.32
CA GLN A 428 -6.77 -2.12 -7.67
C GLN A 428 -6.58 -2.84 -9.00
N THR A 429 -7.40 -3.85 -9.31
CA THR A 429 -7.39 -4.55 -10.61
C THR A 429 -7.71 -3.57 -11.74
N LEU A 430 -8.74 -2.74 -11.59
CA LEU A 430 -9.08 -1.71 -12.58
C LEU A 430 -8.01 -0.62 -12.71
N ALA A 431 -7.45 -0.17 -11.59
CA ALA A 431 -6.38 0.83 -11.59
C ALA A 431 -5.12 0.30 -12.30
N LEU A 432 -4.76 -0.95 -12.06
CA LEU A 432 -3.67 -1.61 -12.78
C LEU A 432 -3.97 -1.72 -14.27
N PHE A 433 -5.19 -2.07 -14.65
CA PHE A 433 -5.57 -2.15 -16.05
C PHE A 433 -5.50 -0.77 -16.73
N ILE A 434 -5.95 0.28 -16.05
CA ILE A 434 -5.84 1.67 -16.52
C ILE A 434 -4.37 2.06 -16.73
N ASN A 435 -3.47 1.80 -15.78
CA ASN A 435 -2.03 2.09 -15.93
C ASN A 435 -1.44 1.41 -17.16
N VAL A 436 -1.80 0.14 -17.36
CA VAL A 436 -1.28 -0.69 -18.44
C VAL A 436 -1.79 -0.21 -19.80
N VAL A 437 -3.08 0.13 -19.91
CA VAL A 437 -3.68 0.71 -21.13
C VAL A 437 -3.16 2.11 -21.44
N GLU A 438 -2.99 2.98 -20.43
CA GLU A 438 -2.50 4.35 -20.62
C GLU A 438 -1.04 4.37 -21.11
N CYS A 439 -0.21 3.44 -20.64
CA CYS A 439 1.22 3.45 -20.93
C CYS A 439 1.63 2.74 -22.24
N HIS A 440 0.73 2.02 -22.92
CA HIS A 440 1.18 1.10 -23.96
C HIS A 440 0.19 0.83 -25.10
N GLU A 441 0.57 1.25 -26.31
CA GLU A 441 -0.16 0.95 -27.57
C GLU A 441 -0.32 -0.58 -27.79
N HIS A 442 0.67 -1.40 -27.42
CA HIS A 442 0.57 -2.86 -27.59
C HIS A 442 -0.25 -3.61 -26.52
N CYS A 443 -0.77 -2.97 -25.46
CA CYS A 443 -1.76 -3.65 -24.63
C CYS A 443 -2.99 -4.07 -25.44
N GLN A 444 -3.23 -3.39 -26.55
CA GLN A 444 -4.26 -3.71 -27.53
C GLN A 444 -3.98 -4.99 -28.31
N GLU A 445 -2.71 -5.33 -28.57
CA GLU A 445 -2.34 -6.58 -29.22
C GLU A 445 -2.56 -7.77 -28.28
N ALA A 446 -2.36 -7.57 -26.97
CA ALA A 446 -2.62 -8.58 -25.95
C ALA A 446 -4.11 -8.73 -25.60
N MET A 447 -4.93 -7.71 -25.84
CA MET A 447 -6.39 -7.85 -25.86
C MET A 447 -6.78 -8.63 -27.12
N GLN A 448 -6.61 -9.95 -27.11
CA GLN A 448 -6.83 -10.87 -28.25
C GLN A 448 -8.21 -10.68 -28.92
N SER A 449 -9.22 -10.18 -28.18
CA SER A 449 -10.51 -9.73 -28.70
C SER A 449 -10.95 -8.44 -28.00
N PRO A 450 -10.68 -7.26 -28.60
CA PRO A 450 -11.12 -5.98 -28.04
C PRO A 450 -12.65 -5.92 -27.93
N SER A 451 -13.39 -6.53 -28.85
CA SER A 451 -14.85 -6.57 -28.81
C SER A 451 -15.39 -7.30 -27.60
N HIS A 452 -14.91 -8.52 -27.31
CA HIS A 452 -15.40 -9.24 -26.13
C HIS A 452 -14.98 -8.58 -24.82
N THR A 453 -13.77 -8.01 -24.78
CA THR A 453 -13.31 -7.28 -23.59
C THR A 453 -14.17 -6.05 -23.32
N LEU A 454 -14.50 -5.28 -24.37
CA LEU A 454 -15.32 -4.08 -24.26
C LEU A 454 -16.78 -4.40 -23.95
N GLU A 455 -17.37 -5.40 -24.63
CA GLU A 455 -18.72 -5.91 -24.33
C GLU A 455 -18.81 -6.33 -22.87
N TYR A 456 -17.79 -7.01 -22.37
CA TYR A 456 -17.75 -7.49 -21.00
C TYR A 456 -17.61 -6.34 -19.97
N LEU A 457 -16.64 -5.44 -20.15
CA LEU A 457 -16.49 -4.26 -19.29
C LEU A 457 -17.77 -3.42 -19.27
N TYR A 458 -18.43 -3.32 -20.43
CA TYR A 458 -19.72 -2.66 -20.56
C TYR A 458 -20.84 -3.41 -19.83
N GLN A 459 -20.86 -4.75 -19.87
CA GLN A 459 -21.81 -5.55 -19.09
C GLN A 459 -21.61 -5.35 -17.59
N ILE A 460 -20.36 -5.32 -17.08
CA ILE A 460 -20.09 -4.99 -15.68
C ILE A 460 -20.63 -3.61 -15.34
N TYR A 461 -20.40 -2.63 -16.22
CA TYR A 461 -20.95 -1.29 -16.07
C TYR A 461 -22.49 -1.33 -16.01
N GLN A 462 -23.16 -2.07 -16.89
CA GLN A 462 -24.61 -2.20 -16.82
C GLN A 462 -25.04 -2.85 -15.50
N ASP A 463 -24.47 -3.99 -15.13
CA ASP A 463 -24.87 -4.74 -13.93
C ASP A 463 -24.67 -3.94 -12.64
N ARG A 464 -23.71 -3.00 -12.61
CA ARG A 464 -23.31 -2.28 -11.39
C ARG A 464 -23.70 -0.80 -11.35
N VAL A 465 -24.09 -0.20 -12.47
CA VAL A 465 -24.30 1.27 -12.58
C VAL A 465 -25.77 1.68 -12.87
N VAL A 466 -26.71 0.73 -12.95
CA VAL A 466 -28.08 0.96 -13.44
C VAL A 466 -28.92 2.03 -12.70
N ASP A 467 -28.52 2.56 -11.55
CA ASP A 467 -29.36 3.55 -10.85
C ASP A 467 -28.90 5.02 -10.92
N GLY A 468 -27.85 5.37 -11.67
CA GLY A 468 -27.58 6.77 -12.08
C GLY A 468 -27.60 7.83 -10.97
N ARG A 469 -27.32 7.45 -9.71
CA ARG A 469 -27.43 8.36 -8.56
C ARG A 469 -26.13 9.11 -8.34
N VAL A 470 -26.30 10.38 -7.95
CA VAL A 470 -25.27 11.24 -7.38
C VAL A 470 -24.59 10.51 -6.21
N PHE A 471 -23.26 10.64 -6.07
CA PHE A 471 -22.50 10.16 -4.90
C PHE A 471 -23.30 10.36 -3.62
N ALA A 472 -23.73 9.24 -3.01
CA ALA A 472 -24.60 9.25 -1.86
C ALA A 472 -23.81 9.06 -0.56
N PHE A 473 -24.47 9.29 0.58
CA PHE A 473 -23.81 9.24 1.89
C PHE A 473 -23.60 7.81 2.43
N GLU A 474 -24.24 6.80 1.84
CA GLU A 474 -24.07 5.41 2.27
C GLU A 474 -22.81 4.78 1.67
N LYS A 475 -22.05 4.03 2.49
CA LYS A 475 -20.77 3.39 2.09
C LYS A 475 -20.93 2.54 0.83
N SER A 476 -21.95 1.69 0.76
CA SER A 476 -22.18 0.81 -0.39
C SER A 476 -22.54 1.54 -1.69
N GLU A 477 -23.25 2.67 -1.59
CA GLU A 477 -23.55 3.50 -2.77
C GLU A 477 -22.28 4.24 -3.23
N THR A 478 -21.44 4.71 -2.29
CA THR A 478 -20.15 5.32 -2.61
C THR A 478 -19.21 4.34 -3.31
N GLU A 479 -19.09 3.11 -2.80
CA GLU A 479 -18.29 2.04 -3.40
C GLU A 479 -18.77 1.70 -4.82
N GLY A 480 -20.09 1.54 -5.00
CA GLY A 480 -20.68 1.32 -6.32
C GLY A 480 -20.34 2.44 -7.31
N ASN A 481 -20.42 3.70 -6.87
CA ASN A 481 -20.10 4.86 -7.71
C ASN A 481 -18.60 4.99 -8.02
N ILE A 482 -17.72 4.68 -7.06
CA ILE A 482 -16.27 4.65 -7.31
C ILE A 482 -15.96 3.57 -8.34
N LEU A 483 -16.51 2.37 -8.16
CA LEU A 483 -16.31 1.26 -9.08
C LEU A 483 -16.80 1.60 -10.50
N ALA A 484 -18.01 2.15 -10.60
CA ALA A 484 -18.57 2.67 -11.84
C ALA A 484 -17.60 3.64 -12.53
N SER A 485 -17.02 4.55 -11.75
CA SER A 485 -16.13 5.58 -12.26
C SER A 485 -14.83 5.00 -12.82
N TYR A 486 -14.22 4.01 -12.16
CA TYR A 486 -13.03 3.33 -12.68
C TYR A 486 -13.32 2.53 -13.96
N ILE A 487 -14.47 1.85 -14.04
CA ILE A 487 -14.89 1.15 -15.27
C ILE A 487 -15.12 2.15 -16.41
N ASN A 488 -15.83 3.24 -16.14
CA ASN A 488 -16.07 4.30 -17.12
C ASN A 488 -14.78 4.96 -17.59
N LEU A 489 -13.82 5.18 -16.68
CA LEU A 489 -12.51 5.71 -17.04
C LEU A 489 -11.74 4.74 -17.94
N LEU A 490 -11.75 3.43 -17.62
CA LEU A 490 -11.14 2.41 -18.47
C LEU A 490 -11.79 2.35 -19.86
N LEU A 491 -13.12 2.33 -19.93
CA LEU A 491 -13.86 2.38 -21.19
C LEU A 491 -13.54 3.66 -21.97
N ALA A 492 -13.45 4.80 -21.28
CA ALA A 492 -13.13 6.08 -21.91
C ALA A 492 -11.73 6.11 -22.52
N LEU A 493 -10.73 5.56 -21.82
CA LEU A 493 -9.37 5.40 -22.33
C LEU A 493 -9.35 4.49 -23.56
N LEU A 494 -10.01 3.34 -23.49
CA LEU A 494 -10.12 2.43 -24.63
C LEU A 494 -10.83 3.09 -25.82
N CYS A 495 -11.85 3.93 -25.60
CA CYS A 495 -12.52 4.70 -26.66
C CYS A 495 -11.62 5.74 -27.36
N GLN A 496 -10.46 6.10 -26.81
CA GLN A 496 -9.55 7.03 -27.48
C GLN A 496 -8.73 6.34 -28.58
N GLU A 497 -8.67 5.01 -28.53
CA GLU A 497 -7.90 4.17 -29.44
C GLU A 497 -8.69 3.80 -30.69
N GLU A 498 -8.08 3.97 -31.86
CA GLU A 498 -8.79 3.89 -33.14
C GLU A 498 -9.46 2.52 -33.38
N ARG A 499 -8.80 1.43 -32.98
CA ARG A 499 -9.34 0.05 -33.10
C ARG A 499 -10.55 -0.19 -32.21
N CYS A 500 -10.54 0.39 -31.01
CA CYS A 500 -11.65 0.27 -30.06
C CYS A 500 -12.78 1.23 -30.41
N LYS A 501 -12.51 2.35 -31.11
CA LYS A 501 -13.53 3.32 -31.48
C LYS A 501 -14.68 2.72 -32.28
N GLU A 502 -14.35 1.96 -33.31
CA GLU A 502 -15.35 1.34 -34.19
C GLU A 502 -16.24 0.37 -33.41
N VAL A 503 -15.61 -0.50 -32.62
CA VAL A 503 -16.31 -1.45 -31.74
C VAL A 503 -17.22 -0.72 -30.77
N MET A 504 -16.72 0.33 -30.11
CA MET A 504 -17.49 1.09 -29.13
C MET A 504 -18.65 1.88 -29.75
N ARG A 505 -18.55 2.32 -31.02
CA ARG A 505 -19.70 2.90 -31.74
C ARG A 505 -20.82 1.89 -31.96
N HIS A 506 -20.52 0.59 -32.01
CA HIS A 506 -21.53 -0.46 -32.12
C HIS A 506 -22.13 -0.86 -30.77
N ILE A 507 -21.37 -0.74 -29.69
CA ILE A 507 -21.80 -1.12 -28.34
C ILE A 507 -22.53 0.02 -27.64
N LEU A 508 -22.03 1.25 -27.77
CA LEU A 508 -22.53 2.43 -27.04
C LEU A 508 -23.34 3.37 -27.92
N SER A 509 -24.50 3.79 -27.42
CA SER A 509 -25.22 4.94 -27.97
C SER A 509 -24.56 6.26 -27.54
N THR A 510 -24.83 7.34 -28.28
CA THR A 510 -24.37 8.69 -27.93
C THR A 510 -24.80 9.09 -26.50
N ASP A 511 -26.03 8.74 -26.10
CA ASP A 511 -26.53 9.01 -24.74
C ASP A 511 -25.70 8.29 -23.66
N GLN A 512 -25.27 7.06 -23.94
CA GLN A 512 -24.43 6.30 -23.02
C GLN A 512 -23.05 6.91 -22.89
N ILE A 513 -22.46 7.40 -23.99
CA ILE A 513 -21.17 8.11 -23.97
C ILE A 513 -21.28 9.41 -23.16
N ILE A 514 -22.37 10.16 -23.33
CA ILE A 514 -22.66 11.33 -22.50
C ILE A 514 -22.74 10.93 -21.02
N ASN A 515 -23.36 9.80 -20.70
CA ASN A 515 -23.42 9.32 -19.32
C ASN A 515 -22.04 8.95 -18.76
N ILE A 516 -21.18 8.27 -19.55
CA ILE A 516 -19.79 7.97 -19.18
C ILE A 516 -19.04 9.27 -18.84
N ILE A 517 -19.14 10.29 -19.71
CA ILE A 517 -18.53 11.60 -19.47
C ILE A 517 -19.04 12.22 -18.16
N ASN A 518 -20.35 12.20 -17.93
CA ASN A 518 -20.94 12.78 -16.72
C ASN A 518 -20.45 12.07 -15.45
N VAL A 519 -20.33 10.74 -15.46
CA VAL A 519 -19.83 9.96 -14.31
C VAL A 519 -18.35 10.29 -14.05
N ILE A 520 -17.51 10.39 -15.10
CA ILE A 520 -16.09 10.77 -14.94
C ILE A 520 -15.97 12.20 -14.39
N GLN A 521 -16.80 13.14 -14.86
CA GLN A 521 -16.83 14.51 -14.31
C GLN A 521 -17.17 14.51 -12.82
N GLU A 522 -18.19 13.73 -12.40
CA GLU A 522 -18.56 13.61 -10.99
C GLU A 522 -17.46 12.96 -10.15
N PHE A 523 -16.77 11.94 -10.70
CA PHE A 523 -15.62 11.31 -10.08
C PHE A 523 -14.45 12.29 -9.88
N ILE A 524 -14.13 13.11 -10.87
CA ILE A 524 -13.13 14.18 -10.76
C ILE A 524 -13.48 15.13 -9.62
N MET A 525 -14.75 15.56 -9.55
CA MET A 525 -15.22 16.46 -8.48
C MET A 525 -15.11 15.81 -7.11
N TYR A 526 -15.46 14.53 -6.99
CA TYR A 526 -15.30 13.75 -5.78
C TYR A 526 -13.82 13.65 -5.34
N GLN A 527 -12.91 13.30 -6.26
CA GLN A 527 -11.48 13.18 -5.98
C GLN A 527 -10.82 14.52 -5.63
N LYS A 528 -11.27 15.61 -6.27
CA LYS A 528 -10.85 16.99 -5.92
C LYS A 528 -11.32 17.36 -4.52
N ALA A 529 -12.56 17.04 -4.16
CA ALA A 529 -13.10 17.27 -2.82
C ALA A 529 -12.39 16.43 -1.74
N ALA A 530 -11.95 15.22 -2.09
CA ALA A 530 -11.16 14.35 -1.21
C ALA A 530 -9.69 14.79 -1.05
N GLY A 531 -9.21 15.75 -1.86
CA GLY A 531 -7.81 16.21 -1.83
C GLY A 531 -6.80 15.17 -2.35
N VAL A 532 -7.26 14.19 -3.11
CA VAL A 532 -6.44 13.09 -3.65
C VAL A 532 -5.96 13.43 -5.06
N LEU A 533 -6.72 14.25 -5.79
CA LEU A 533 -6.43 14.54 -7.19
C LEU A 533 -5.27 15.53 -7.37
N SER A 534 -4.25 15.07 -8.08
CA SER A 534 -3.08 15.86 -8.42
C SER A 534 -3.30 16.67 -9.70
N PRO A 535 -2.66 17.86 -9.91
CA PRO A 535 -2.89 18.67 -11.11
C PRO A 535 -2.63 17.94 -12.42
N ASP A 536 -1.57 17.12 -12.47
CA ASP A 536 -1.21 16.33 -13.66
C ASP A 536 -2.29 15.28 -13.97
N VAL A 537 -2.82 14.62 -12.93
CA VAL A 537 -3.90 13.61 -13.07
C VAL A 537 -5.20 14.29 -13.50
N LEU A 538 -5.53 15.45 -12.93
CA LEU A 538 -6.70 16.24 -13.35
C LEU A 538 -6.60 16.60 -14.84
N HIS A 539 -5.42 17.03 -15.29
CA HIS A 539 -5.20 17.35 -16.70
C HIS A 539 -5.39 16.13 -17.60
N SER A 540 -4.84 14.96 -17.22
CA SER A 540 -5.04 13.71 -17.96
C SER A 540 -6.53 13.35 -18.06
N LEU A 541 -7.27 13.37 -16.95
CA LEU A 541 -8.72 13.06 -16.94
C LEU A 541 -9.56 14.04 -17.78
N VAL A 542 -9.21 15.33 -17.79
CA VAL A 542 -9.89 16.32 -18.65
C VAL A 542 -9.60 16.05 -20.13
N ASN A 543 -8.39 15.63 -20.47
CA ASN A 543 -8.04 15.22 -21.83
C ASN A 543 -8.82 13.96 -22.25
N VAL A 544 -9.04 13.02 -21.33
CA VAL A 544 -9.91 11.86 -21.57
C VAL A 544 -11.32 12.29 -21.98
N ILE A 545 -11.94 13.18 -21.19
CA ILE A 545 -13.27 13.74 -21.49
C ILE A 545 -13.28 14.49 -22.82
N ARG A 546 -12.24 15.28 -23.13
CA ARG A 546 -12.16 16.04 -24.37
C ARG A 546 -12.09 15.11 -25.58
N GLY A 547 -11.30 14.04 -25.51
CA GLY A 547 -11.17 13.04 -26.57
C GLY A 547 -12.47 12.31 -26.86
N LEU A 548 -13.24 11.96 -25.82
CA LEU A 548 -14.58 11.37 -25.99
C LEU A 548 -15.54 12.33 -26.69
N ASN A 549 -15.61 13.60 -26.25
CA ASN A 549 -16.46 14.61 -26.86
C ASN A 549 -16.15 14.83 -28.35
N GLN A 550 -14.86 14.88 -28.70
CA GLN A 550 -14.42 15.07 -30.08
C GLN A 550 -14.73 13.85 -30.96
N SER A 551 -14.55 12.64 -30.43
CA SER A 551 -14.66 11.41 -31.22
C SER A 551 -16.09 10.94 -31.46
N TYR A 552 -17.04 11.31 -30.57
CA TYR A 552 -18.38 10.71 -30.57
C TYR A 552 -19.57 11.67 -30.55
N ILE A 553 -19.38 12.94 -30.16
CA ILE A 553 -20.49 13.90 -30.02
C ILE A 553 -20.46 14.97 -31.13
N LYS A 554 -19.26 15.36 -31.58
CA LYS A 554 -19.09 16.43 -32.59
C LYS A 554 -19.08 15.93 -34.05
N GLN A 555 -19.36 14.65 -34.28
CA GLN A 555 -19.55 14.05 -35.59
C GLN A 555 -21.03 14.06 -35.94
#